data_AF-B2T421-F1
#
_entry.id   AF-B2T421-F1
#
_cell.length_a   1.000
_cell.length_b   1.000
_cell.length_c   1.000
_cell.angle_alpha   90.00
_cell.angle_beta   90.00
_cell.angle_gamma   90.00
#
_symmetry.space_group_name_H-M   'P 1'
#
loop_
_entity.id
_entity.type
_entity.pdbx_description
1 polymer ?
#
loop_
_entity_poly.entity_id
_entity_poly.type
_entity_poly.pdbx_seq_one_letter_code
_entity_poly.pdbx_strand_id
1 'polypeptide(L)'
;MSFSPSIAGLSGPLSALSDALTTLHESAFARLGSVFLTRLPAAPLSAPYLVGFSAETAALLGLEPGLENDPGFAELFSGNLTREWPAEALPYASVYSGHQFGVWAGQLGDGRALGLGEVEHNGQRFELQLKGAGRTPYSRMGDGRAVLRSSIREYLCSEAMHHLGIPTTRALCVIGSDQPVRRETVETAAVVTRVAPSFVRFGHFEHFYSNDRTDALRALADHVIERFYPHCREADDPYLALLNEAVISTADLMVDWQAVGFCHGVMNTDNMSIVGLTIDYGPFGFMDGFDAGYICNHSDSQGRYAYKMQPQIAYWNLFCLAQGLLPLLGEKHEESVRGDKAIEDAQRVLGGFKNRFAPALERRMRAKLGLEIEREGDDGLVNRLFEVMHANRADFTLTFRNLARVSKHDASGDAPVRDLFLDRAAFDAWVNDYRARLSEETRDDAARAIAMNRVNPKFVLRNHLAETAIRRAKEKDFSEVERLAAILRRPFDEQPEHEAYAGLPPDWASSLEVSCSS
;
A
#
# COMPACT_ATOMS: atom_id res chain seq x y z
N MET A 1 -23.23 16.86 -29.57
CA MET A 1 -21.96 16.44 -30.18
C MET A 1 -20.86 16.91 -29.25
N SER A 2 -20.42 16.05 -28.33
CA SER A 2 -19.19 16.30 -27.58
C SER A 2 -18.07 16.00 -28.57
N PHE A 3 -17.25 16.99 -28.93
CA PHE A 3 -15.98 16.70 -29.58
C PHE A 3 -15.23 15.77 -28.63
N SER A 4 -14.91 14.55 -29.07
CA SER A 4 -13.93 13.75 -28.34
C SER A 4 -12.62 14.54 -28.36
N PRO A 5 -12.01 14.83 -27.20
CA PRO A 5 -10.73 15.52 -27.16
C PRO A 5 -9.71 14.66 -27.90
N SER A 6 -8.91 15.31 -28.75
CA SER A 6 -7.91 14.65 -29.59
C SER A 6 -6.51 14.93 -29.06
N ILE A 7 -5.62 13.95 -29.23
CA ILE A 7 -4.19 14.06 -28.93
C ILE A 7 -3.55 15.22 -29.68
N ALA A 8 -4.04 15.55 -30.87
CA ALA A 8 -3.53 16.66 -31.68
C ALA A 8 -3.66 18.04 -30.98
N GLY A 9 -4.47 18.14 -29.91
CA GLY A 9 -4.63 19.35 -29.11
C GLY A 9 -3.80 19.39 -27.81
N LEU A 10 -2.98 18.38 -27.52
CA LEU A 10 -2.13 18.38 -26.33
C LEU A 10 -1.05 19.47 -26.42
N SER A 11 -0.73 20.09 -25.28
CA SER A 11 0.45 20.94 -25.17
C SER A 11 1.74 20.13 -25.36
N GLY A 12 2.86 20.84 -25.58
CA GLY A 12 4.18 20.21 -25.75
C GLY A 12 4.53 19.23 -24.62
N PRO A 13 4.46 19.63 -23.34
CA PRO A 13 4.78 18.73 -22.21
C PRO A 13 3.85 17.50 -22.11
N LEU A 14 2.55 17.65 -22.33
CA LEU A 14 1.62 16.51 -22.33
C LEU A 14 1.83 15.58 -23.53
N SER A 15 2.14 16.14 -24.70
CA SER A 15 2.50 15.36 -25.88
C SER A 15 3.74 14.51 -25.61
N ALA A 16 4.79 15.10 -25.04
CA ALA A 16 6.01 14.38 -24.68
C ALA A 16 5.75 13.25 -23.66
N LEU A 17 4.88 13.49 -22.68
CA LEU A 17 4.47 12.44 -21.74
C LEU A 17 3.69 11.31 -22.44
N SER A 18 2.75 11.66 -23.34
CA SER A 18 2.01 10.68 -24.13
C SER A 18 2.95 9.84 -25.01
N ASP A 19 3.97 10.46 -25.60
CA ASP A 19 4.99 9.77 -26.40
C ASP A 19 5.85 8.84 -25.53
N ALA A 20 6.23 9.27 -24.32
CA ALA A 20 6.94 8.43 -23.36
C ALA A 20 6.11 7.20 -22.96
N LEU A 21 4.84 7.38 -22.61
CA LEU A 21 3.94 6.30 -22.21
C LEU A 21 3.66 5.29 -23.33
N THR A 22 3.65 5.74 -24.59
CA THR A 22 3.45 4.88 -25.76
C THR A 22 4.74 4.21 -26.26
N THR A 23 5.91 4.62 -25.74
CA THR A 23 7.20 4.02 -26.05
C THR A 23 7.42 2.77 -25.21
N LEU A 24 7.45 1.59 -25.85
CA LEU A 24 7.59 0.32 -25.15
C LEU A 24 9.07 -0.07 -24.96
N HIS A 25 9.58 0.06 -23.73
CA HIS A 25 10.93 -0.39 -23.35
C HIS A 25 11.12 -1.91 -23.52
N GLU A 26 12.36 -2.37 -23.70
CA GLU A 26 12.68 -3.79 -23.94
C GLU A 26 12.37 -4.70 -22.75
N SER A 27 12.68 -4.24 -21.52
CA SER A 27 12.37 -4.95 -20.28
C SER A 27 11.05 -4.51 -19.62
N ALA A 28 10.13 -3.90 -20.39
CA ALA A 28 8.80 -3.54 -19.92
C ALA A 28 7.92 -4.78 -19.72
N PHE A 29 7.03 -4.78 -18.72
CA PHE A 29 6.10 -5.90 -18.50
C PHE A 29 5.26 -6.19 -19.76
N ALA A 30 4.87 -5.12 -20.47
CA ALA A 30 4.06 -5.24 -21.67
C ALA A 30 4.76 -5.90 -22.87
N ARG A 31 6.09 -6.15 -22.82
CA ARG A 31 6.82 -6.95 -23.81
C ARG A 31 6.64 -8.46 -23.63
N LEU A 32 6.18 -8.92 -22.46
CA LEU A 32 5.89 -10.33 -22.23
C LEU A 32 4.77 -10.87 -23.15
N GLY A 33 3.95 -9.97 -23.70
CA GLY A 33 3.01 -10.27 -24.77
C GLY A 33 1.63 -10.73 -24.28
N SER A 34 0.79 -11.13 -25.23
CA SER A 34 -0.65 -11.35 -25.03
C SER A 34 -1.01 -12.50 -24.08
N VAL A 35 -0.04 -13.35 -23.73
CA VAL A 35 -0.23 -14.37 -22.68
C VAL A 35 -0.42 -13.72 -21.31
N PHE A 36 0.15 -12.53 -21.09
CA PHE A 36 0.17 -11.84 -19.80
C PHE A 36 -0.83 -10.68 -19.71
N LEU A 37 -1.31 -10.19 -20.85
CA LEU A 37 -2.13 -8.99 -20.92
C LEU A 37 -3.07 -8.97 -22.12
N THR A 38 -4.10 -8.14 -22.01
CA THR A 38 -4.94 -7.74 -23.16
C THR A 38 -4.83 -6.24 -23.36
N ARG A 39 -4.58 -5.78 -24.59
CA ARG A 39 -4.56 -4.35 -24.96
C ARG A 39 -5.95 -3.83 -25.31
N LEU A 40 -6.31 -2.68 -24.75
CA LEU A 40 -7.58 -1.99 -24.97
C LEU A 40 -7.52 -0.52 -24.52
N PRO A 41 -8.24 0.41 -25.19
CA PRO A 41 -8.36 1.78 -24.72
C PRO A 41 -9.25 1.86 -23.48
N ALA A 42 -9.08 2.94 -22.69
CA ALA A 42 -9.96 3.23 -21.56
C ALA A 42 -11.38 3.58 -22.02
N ALA A 43 -12.40 3.22 -21.25
CA ALA A 43 -13.77 3.67 -21.47
C ALA A 43 -13.89 5.18 -21.18
N PRO A 44 -14.45 5.99 -22.08
CA PRO A 44 -14.37 7.43 -21.97
C PRO A 44 -15.16 7.90 -20.75
N LEU A 45 -14.65 8.94 -20.11
CA LEU A 45 -15.23 9.57 -18.94
C LEU A 45 -15.69 10.98 -19.30
N SER A 46 -16.95 11.33 -19.03
CA SER A 46 -17.51 12.61 -19.45
C SER A 46 -17.06 13.76 -18.56
N ALA A 47 -16.65 14.88 -19.15
CA ALA A 47 -16.27 16.12 -18.45
C ALA A 47 -15.34 15.86 -17.24
N PRO A 48 -14.16 15.25 -17.48
CA PRO A 48 -13.23 14.95 -16.40
C PRO A 48 -12.70 16.23 -15.74
N TYR A 49 -12.53 16.20 -14.43
CA TYR A 49 -11.96 17.31 -13.65
C TYR A 49 -10.96 16.79 -12.61
N LEU A 50 -9.96 17.60 -12.29
CA LEU A 50 -8.95 17.25 -11.30
C LEU A 50 -9.53 17.37 -9.87
N VAL A 51 -9.28 16.36 -9.04
CA VAL A 51 -9.70 16.31 -7.62
C VAL A 51 -8.50 16.32 -6.68
N GLY A 52 -7.40 15.69 -7.08
CA GLY A 52 -6.19 15.65 -6.28
C GLY A 52 -4.97 15.40 -7.17
N PHE A 53 -3.82 15.93 -6.76
CA PHE A 53 -2.57 15.85 -7.51
C PHE A 53 -1.40 15.78 -6.53
N SER A 54 -0.46 14.85 -6.75
CA SER A 54 0.78 14.76 -5.99
C SER A 54 1.93 15.35 -6.79
N ALA A 55 2.33 16.58 -6.46
CA ALA A 55 3.46 17.25 -7.09
C ALA A 55 4.78 16.47 -6.91
N GLU A 56 4.94 15.74 -5.81
CA GLU A 56 6.12 14.89 -5.59
C GLU A 56 6.12 13.65 -6.47
N THR A 57 4.96 12.99 -6.65
CA THR A 57 4.85 11.88 -7.59
C THR A 57 5.01 12.37 -9.03
N ALA A 58 4.56 13.59 -9.36
CA ALA A 58 4.82 14.20 -10.65
C ALA A 58 6.32 14.45 -10.88
N ALA A 59 7.03 14.98 -9.89
CA ALA A 59 8.48 15.18 -9.94
C ALA A 59 9.25 13.84 -10.06
N LEU A 60 8.79 12.79 -9.38
CA LEU A 60 9.34 11.43 -9.52
C LEU A 60 9.28 10.92 -10.97
N LEU A 61 8.24 11.31 -11.70
CA LEU A 61 8.02 10.97 -13.10
C LEU A 61 8.66 11.96 -14.08
N GLY A 62 9.35 12.99 -13.59
CA GLY A 62 9.96 14.03 -14.43
C GLY A 62 8.95 14.97 -15.09
N LEU A 63 7.74 15.09 -14.54
CA LEU A 63 6.70 15.99 -15.06
C LEU A 63 6.97 17.44 -14.67
N GLU A 64 6.73 18.36 -15.60
CA GLU A 64 6.94 19.79 -15.36
C GLU A 64 5.95 20.35 -14.30
N PRO A 65 6.39 21.26 -13.42
CA PRO A 65 5.49 21.95 -12.50
C PRO A 65 4.38 22.70 -13.24
N GLY A 66 3.14 22.58 -12.78
CA GLY A 66 1.99 23.25 -13.36
C GLY A 66 1.32 22.49 -14.50
N LEU A 67 1.84 21.32 -14.90
CA LEU A 67 1.26 20.46 -15.94
C LEU A 67 -0.19 20.07 -15.64
N GLU A 68 -0.55 19.97 -14.35
CA GLU A 68 -1.90 19.67 -13.88
C GLU A 68 -2.95 20.74 -14.25
N ASN A 69 -2.51 21.95 -14.61
CA ASN A 69 -3.36 23.05 -15.04
C ASN A 69 -3.65 23.01 -16.55
N ASP A 70 -2.99 22.12 -17.29
CA ASP A 70 -3.24 21.95 -18.71
C ASP A 70 -4.64 21.35 -18.95
N PRO A 71 -5.46 21.92 -19.85
CA PRO A 71 -6.79 21.39 -20.16
C PRO A 71 -6.78 19.91 -20.61
N GLY A 72 -5.70 19.43 -21.23
CA GLY A 72 -5.52 18.05 -21.65
C GLY A 72 -5.14 17.09 -20.52
N PHE A 73 -4.74 17.58 -19.34
CA PHE A 73 -4.26 16.74 -18.25
C PHE A 73 -5.36 15.79 -17.75
N ALA A 74 -6.54 16.33 -17.46
CA ALA A 74 -7.67 15.53 -16.99
C ALA A 74 -8.13 14.52 -18.05
N GLU A 75 -8.05 14.88 -19.33
CA GLU A 75 -8.39 14.01 -20.46
C GLU A 75 -7.41 12.85 -20.64
N LEU A 76 -6.11 13.09 -20.46
CA LEU A 76 -5.09 12.04 -20.52
C LEU A 76 -5.25 11.06 -19.35
N PHE A 77 -5.35 11.57 -18.13
CA PHE A 77 -5.39 10.73 -16.92
C PHE A 77 -6.77 10.16 -16.58
N SER A 78 -7.85 10.60 -17.25
CA SER A 78 -9.09 9.82 -17.32
C SER A 78 -9.02 8.69 -18.35
N GLY A 79 -7.98 8.68 -19.19
CA GLY A 79 -7.77 7.73 -20.27
C GLY A 79 -8.52 8.07 -21.57
N ASN A 80 -9.16 9.24 -21.68
CA ASN A 80 -10.00 9.58 -22.84
C ASN A 80 -9.20 9.58 -24.15
N LEU A 81 -7.95 10.06 -24.10
CA LEU A 81 -7.06 10.17 -25.25
C LEU A 81 -6.53 8.81 -25.75
N THR A 82 -6.60 7.76 -24.94
CA THR A 82 -6.00 6.44 -25.28
C THR A 82 -6.63 5.77 -26.49
N ARG A 83 -7.81 6.19 -26.96
CA ARG A 83 -8.45 5.67 -28.18
C ARG A 83 -7.71 6.00 -29.46
N GLU A 84 -6.95 7.08 -29.45
CA GLU A 84 -6.20 7.56 -30.61
C GLU A 84 -4.78 6.97 -30.64
N TRP A 85 -4.38 6.18 -29.63
CA TRP A 85 -3.10 5.51 -29.61
C TRP A 85 -3.03 4.33 -30.59
N PRO A 86 -1.83 4.03 -31.13
CA PRO A 86 -1.60 2.82 -31.92
C PRO A 86 -1.98 1.55 -31.16
N ALA A 87 -2.44 0.51 -31.88
CA ALA A 87 -2.96 -0.72 -31.27
C ALA A 87 -1.93 -1.42 -30.34
N GLU A 88 -0.67 -1.39 -30.73
CA GLU A 88 0.49 -1.92 -30.01
C GLU A 88 0.90 -1.08 -28.79
N ALA A 89 0.46 0.18 -28.74
CA ALA A 89 0.73 1.12 -27.64
C ALA A 89 -0.52 1.36 -26.77
N LEU A 90 -1.68 0.81 -27.14
CA LEU A 90 -2.88 0.88 -26.33
C LEU A 90 -2.59 0.42 -24.89
N PRO A 91 -3.28 1.01 -23.90
CA PRO A 91 -3.22 0.54 -22.52
C PRO A 91 -3.50 -0.96 -22.43
N TYR A 92 -3.03 -1.59 -21.36
CA TYR A 92 -3.21 -3.02 -21.16
C TYR A 92 -3.85 -3.35 -19.81
N ALA A 93 -4.64 -4.42 -19.77
CA ALA A 93 -5.06 -5.04 -18.53
C ALA A 93 -4.27 -6.35 -18.35
N SER A 94 -3.62 -6.56 -17.20
CA SER A 94 -2.89 -7.81 -16.95
C SER A 94 -3.82 -8.92 -16.45
N VAL A 95 -3.46 -10.18 -16.76
CA VAL A 95 -4.12 -11.35 -16.17
C VAL A 95 -3.37 -11.82 -14.93
N TYR A 96 -4.12 -12.18 -13.90
CA TYR A 96 -3.64 -12.88 -12.72
C TYR A 96 -4.79 -13.68 -12.11
N SER A 97 -4.46 -14.53 -11.14
CA SER A 97 -5.42 -15.27 -10.32
C SER A 97 -5.14 -14.94 -8.85
N GLY A 98 -5.75 -15.65 -7.92
CA GLY A 98 -5.36 -15.55 -6.52
C GLY A 98 -6.26 -16.34 -5.58
N HIS A 99 -5.78 -16.52 -4.36
CA HIS A 99 -6.57 -16.97 -3.24
C HIS A 99 -7.25 -15.78 -2.58
N GLN A 100 -8.57 -15.73 -2.66
CA GLN A 100 -9.39 -14.73 -1.98
C GLN A 100 -9.93 -15.32 -0.68
N PHE A 101 -9.63 -14.67 0.45
CA PHE A 101 -9.99 -15.17 1.79
C PHE A 101 -9.51 -16.61 2.07
N GLY A 102 -8.40 -17.03 1.46
CA GLY A 102 -7.82 -18.36 1.61
C GLY A 102 -8.39 -19.43 0.68
N VAL A 103 -9.33 -19.08 -0.19
CA VAL A 103 -9.93 -19.99 -1.18
C VAL A 103 -9.49 -19.58 -2.58
N TRP A 104 -9.12 -20.55 -3.42
CA TRP A 104 -8.77 -20.29 -4.81
C TRP A 104 -9.95 -19.67 -5.56
N ALA A 105 -9.76 -18.46 -6.09
CA ALA A 105 -10.82 -17.72 -6.79
C ALA A 105 -10.80 -17.91 -8.31
N GLY A 106 -9.86 -18.71 -8.84
CA GLY A 106 -9.64 -18.84 -10.28
C GLY A 106 -9.08 -17.55 -10.89
N GLN A 107 -9.37 -17.34 -12.18
CA GLN A 107 -8.89 -16.17 -12.90
C GLN A 107 -9.53 -14.87 -12.37
N LEU A 108 -8.65 -13.92 -12.07
CA LEU A 108 -8.94 -12.54 -11.74
C LEU A 108 -8.41 -11.67 -12.90
N GLY A 109 -7.43 -10.80 -12.64
CA GLY A 109 -6.89 -9.84 -13.59
C GLY A 109 -7.34 -8.43 -13.30
N ASP A 110 -6.78 -7.48 -14.05
CA ASP A 110 -7.11 -6.06 -13.95
C ASP A 110 -8.54 -5.79 -14.44
N GLY A 111 -9.52 -6.05 -13.57
CA GLY A 111 -10.94 -5.95 -13.91
C GLY A 111 -11.49 -4.53 -14.04
N ARG A 112 -10.70 -3.53 -13.62
CA ARG A 112 -11.05 -2.11 -13.68
C ARG A 112 -9.83 -1.20 -13.78
N ALA A 113 -8.69 -1.77 -14.11
CA ALA A 113 -7.43 -1.06 -14.18
C ALA A 113 -6.82 -1.24 -15.57
N LEU A 114 -6.08 -0.24 -16.02
CA LEU A 114 -5.32 -0.29 -17.26
C LEU A 114 -3.92 0.25 -17.02
N GLY A 115 -2.90 -0.56 -17.26
CA GLY A 115 -1.52 -0.10 -17.41
C GLY A 115 -1.43 0.81 -18.62
N LEU A 116 -1.19 2.09 -18.37
CA LEU A 116 -1.10 3.12 -19.40
C LEU A 116 0.23 3.02 -20.16
N GLY A 117 1.30 2.68 -19.46
CA GLY A 117 2.66 2.64 -20.00
C GLY A 117 3.68 2.78 -18.88
N GLU A 118 4.93 3.00 -19.26
CA GLU A 118 6.02 3.23 -18.32
C GLU A 118 6.69 4.57 -18.62
N VAL A 119 7.22 5.21 -17.59
CA VAL A 119 8.03 6.43 -17.71
C VAL A 119 9.37 6.17 -17.03
N GLU A 120 10.45 6.61 -17.68
CA GLU A 120 11.79 6.60 -17.11
C GLU A 120 12.26 8.02 -16.79
N HIS A 121 12.70 8.24 -15.56
CA HIS A 121 13.26 9.50 -15.11
C HIS A 121 14.38 9.26 -14.09
N ASN A 122 15.51 9.96 -14.25
CA ASN A 122 16.70 9.82 -13.39
C ASN A 122 17.16 8.37 -13.17
N GLY A 123 17.08 7.53 -14.21
CA GLY A 123 17.47 6.12 -14.16
C GLY A 123 16.50 5.22 -13.38
N GLN A 124 15.33 5.73 -12.99
CA GLN A 124 14.26 4.97 -12.38
C GLN A 124 13.09 4.82 -13.35
N ARG A 125 12.49 3.64 -13.39
CA ARG A 125 11.36 3.33 -14.28
C ARG A 125 10.10 3.00 -13.48
N PHE A 126 9.01 3.66 -13.83
CA PHE A 126 7.71 3.50 -13.17
C PHE A 126 6.62 3.15 -14.18
N GLU A 127 5.82 2.14 -13.84
CA GLU A 127 4.56 1.83 -14.50
C GLU A 127 3.48 2.81 -14.01
N LEU A 128 2.66 3.31 -14.93
CA LEU A 128 1.45 4.08 -14.64
C LEU A 128 0.22 3.22 -14.90
N GLN A 129 -0.70 3.16 -13.93
CA GLN A 129 -1.93 2.40 -14.04
C GLN A 129 -3.15 3.27 -13.71
N LEU A 130 -4.13 3.33 -14.62
CA LEU A 130 -5.39 4.02 -14.44
C LEU A 130 -6.42 3.07 -13.82
N LYS A 131 -6.81 3.29 -12.56
CA LYS A 131 -7.82 2.48 -11.86
C LYS A 131 -9.17 3.20 -11.87
N GLY A 132 -10.18 2.56 -12.43
CA GLY A 132 -11.48 3.15 -12.79
C GLY A 132 -11.64 3.41 -14.30
N ALA A 133 -10.67 2.98 -15.11
CA ALA A 133 -10.57 3.30 -16.54
C ALA A 133 -11.57 2.55 -17.44
N GLY A 134 -12.45 1.71 -16.89
CA GLY A 134 -13.50 1.01 -17.62
C GLY A 134 -13.38 -0.51 -17.57
N ARG A 135 -14.30 -1.17 -18.28
CA ARG A 135 -14.35 -2.63 -18.34
C ARG A 135 -13.19 -3.20 -19.14
N THR A 136 -12.75 -4.36 -18.71
CA THR A 136 -11.71 -5.17 -19.33
C THR A 136 -12.24 -6.62 -19.47
N PRO A 137 -11.54 -7.52 -20.17
CA PRO A 137 -11.87 -8.94 -20.18
C PRO A 137 -11.90 -9.57 -18.77
N TYR A 138 -11.28 -8.92 -17.78
CA TYR A 138 -11.13 -9.40 -16.42
C TYR A 138 -12.14 -8.78 -15.44
N SER A 139 -13.07 -7.92 -15.91
CA SER A 139 -14.05 -7.25 -15.04
C SER A 139 -15.01 -8.20 -14.31
N ARG A 140 -15.11 -9.46 -14.75
CA ARG A 140 -16.15 -10.39 -14.29
C ARG A 140 -17.53 -9.71 -14.39
N MET A 141 -18.22 -9.55 -13.26
CA MET A 141 -19.54 -8.91 -13.19
C MET A 141 -19.47 -7.41 -12.85
N GLY A 142 -18.29 -6.85 -12.64
CA GLY A 142 -18.09 -5.44 -12.32
C GLY A 142 -18.27 -4.51 -13.52
N ASP A 143 -18.58 -3.24 -13.25
CA ASP A 143 -18.75 -2.19 -14.27
C ASP A 143 -17.43 -1.57 -14.75
N GLY A 144 -16.30 -1.95 -14.16
CA GLY A 144 -14.98 -1.44 -14.52
C GLY A 144 -14.71 0.00 -14.07
N ARG A 145 -15.59 0.61 -13.30
CA ARG A 145 -15.43 1.97 -12.78
C ARG A 145 -15.00 1.96 -11.31
N ALA A 146 -14.33 3.03 -10.90
CA ALA A 146 -14.12 3.36 -9.50
C ALA A 146 -14.97 4.59 -9.15
N VAL A 147 -15.32 4.73 -7.88
CA VAL A 147 -16.10 5.86 -7.36
C VAL A 147 -15.19 6.89 -6.70
N LEU A 148 -15.61 8.16 -6.69
CA LEU A 148 -14.85 9.27 -6.15
C LEU A 148 -14.28 9.01 -4.74
N ARG A 149 -15.09 8.45 -3.83
CA ARG A 149 -14.62 8.12 -2.47
C ARG A 149 -13.46 7.13 -2.46
N SER A 150 -13.52 6.09 -3.30
CA SER A 150 -12.48 5.05 -3.35
C SER A 150 -11.18 5.60 -3.91
N SER A 151 -11.26 6.43 -4.95
CA SER A 151 -10.11 7.06 -5.57
C SER A 151 -9.43 8.05 -4.64
N ILE A 152 -10.20 8.88 -3.90
CA ILE A 152 -9.65 9.79 -2.89
C ILE A 152 -8.96 9.02 -1.76
N ARG A 153 -9.58 7.96 -1.23
CA ARG A 153 -8.98 7.14 -0.16
C ARG A 153 -7.68 6.48 -0.60
N GLU A 154 -7.66 5.90 -1.79
CA GLU A 154 -6.46 5.27 -2.35
C GLU A 154 -5.35 6.30 -2.60
N TYR A 155 -5.68 7.48 -3.14
CA TYR A 155 -4.73 8.57 -3.32
C TYR A 155 -4.11 9.04 -2.01
N LEU A 156 -4.94 9.39 -1.02
CA LEU A 156 -4.47 9.86 0.28
C LEU A 156 -3.64 8.78 1.00
N CYS A 157 -4.05 7.52 0.96
CA CYS A 157 -3.35 6.46 1.69
C CYS A 157 -2.03 6.08 1.03
N SER A 158 -1.99 6.05 -0.31
CA SER A 158 -0.76 5.81 -1.06
C SER A 158 0.32 6.81 -0.66
N GLU A 159 -0.02 8.11 -0.65
CA GLU A 159 0.93 9.15 -0.30
C GLU A 159 1.23 9.18 1.20
N ALA A 160 0.25 8.95 2.07
CA ALA A 160 0.48 8.84 3.52
C ALA A 160 1.47 7.72 3.86
N MET A 161 1.33 6.54 3.25
CA MET A 161 2.24 5.42 3.47
C MET A 161 3.65 5.76 2.99
N HIS A 162 3.79 6.44 1.86
CA HIS A 162 5.09 6.90 1.37
C HIS A 162 5.78 7.83 2.37
N HIS A 163 5.07 8.82 2.91
CA HIS A 163 5.62 9.79 3.85
C HIS A 163 5.84 9.23 5.27
N LEU A 164 5.20 8.11 5.60
CA LEU A 164 5.55 7.29 6.77
C LEU A 164 6.83 6.46 6.54
N GLY A 165 7.38 6.48 5.33
CA GLY A 165 8.56 5.69 4.95
C GLY A 165 8.24 4.22 4.66
N ILE A 166 6.96 3.88 4.42
CA ILE A 166 6.51 2.51 4.18
C ILE A 166 6.45 2.24 2.67
N PRO A 167 7.01 1.13 2.17
CA PRO A 167 6.91 0.76 0.76
C PRO A 167 5.45 0.67 0.28
N THR A 168 5.14 1.36 -0.82
CA THR A 168 3.78 1.52 -1.33
C THR A 168 3.76 1.84 -2.81
N THR A 169 2.65 1.51 -3.50
CA THR A 169 2.30 2.22 -4.73
C THR A 169 2.06 3.70 -4.44
N ARG A 170 2.47 4.57 -5.35
CA ARG A 170 2.25 6.02 -5.31
C ARG A 170 0.98 6.39 -6.07
N ALA A 171 0.44 7.57 -5.80
CA ALA A 171 -0.72 8.10 -6.51
C ALA A 171 -0.41 9.48 -7.10
N LEU A 172 -0.46 9.58 -8.44
CA LEU A 172 -0.19 10.83 -9.15
C LEU A 172 -1.37 11.79 -9.05
N CYS A 173 -2.56 11.33 -9.39
CA CYS A 173 -3.75 12.18 -9.41
C CYS A 173 -5.06 11.40 -9.26
N VAL A 174 -6.12 12.13 -8.93
CA VAL A 174 -7.51 11.69 -8.98
C VAL A 174 -8.26 12.56 -9.97
N ILE A 175 -8.84 11.95 -11.00
CA ILE A 175 -9.71 12.61 -11.98
C ILE A 175 -11.15 12.18 -11.71
N GLY A 176 -12.02 13.13 -11.38
CA GLY A 176 -13.44 12.91 -11.15
C GLY A 176 -14.29 13.15 -12.39
N SER A 177 -15.53 12.67 -12.37
CA SER A 177 -16.55 12.95 -13.37
C SER A 177 -17.94 12.88 -12.76
N ASP A 178 -18.89 13.65 -13.28
CA ASP A 178 -20.30 13.58 -12.85
C ASP A 178 -21.06 12.39 -13.43
N GLN A 179 -20.37 11.51 -14.16
CA GLN A 179 -20.94 10.26 -14.62
C GLN A 179 -21.41 9.41 -13.42
N PRO A 180 -22.71 9.04 -13.34
CA PRO A 180 -23.23 8.27 -12.23
C PRO A 180 -22.75 6.81 -12.28
N VAL A 181 -22.41 6.28 -11.12
CA VAL A 181 -21.98 4.90 -10.88
C VAL A 181 -22.81 4.34 -9.74
N ARG A 182 -23.40 3.15 -9.91
CA ARG A 182 -24.28 2.55 -8.90
C ARG A 182 -23.49 1.62 -7.98
N ARG A 183 -23.52 1.88 -6.68
CA ARG A 183 -23.06 0.98 -5.60
C ARG A 183 -24.24 0.75 -4.65
N GLU A 184 -24.04 0.81 -3.34
CA GLU A 184 -25.14 0.88 -2.36
C GLU A 184 -25.99 2.13 -2.58
N THR A 185 -25.33 3.24 -2.93
CA THR A 185 -25.95 4.49 -3.38
C THR A 185 -25.48 4.84 -4.79
N VAL A 186 -26.15 5.81 -5.42
CA VAL A 186 -25.60 6.42 -6.64
C VAL A 186 -24.44 7.33 -6.23
N GLU A 187 -23.28 7.09 -6.82
CA GLU A 187 -22.04 7.85 -6.61
C GLU A 187 -21.54 8.38 -7.96
N THR A 188 -20.45 9.14 -7.94
CA THR A 188 -19.79 9.68 -9.14
C THR A 188 -18.54 8.88 -9.49
N ALA A 189 -18.30 8.71 -10.79
CA ALA A 189 -17.11 8.04 -11.30
C ALA A 189 -15.83 8.83 -11.00
N ALA A 190 -14.75 8.11 -10.76
CA ALA A 190 -13.41 8.67 -10.72
C ALA A 190 -12.37 7.67 -11.23
N VAL A 191 -11.22 8.21 -11.63
CA VAL A 191 -10.01 7.46 -11.99
C VAL A 191 -8.89 7.92 -11.08
N VAL A 192 -8.19 6.98 -10.45
CA VAL A 192 -6.93 7.27 -9.75
C VAL A 192 -5.77 6.74 -10.59
N THR A 193 -4.77 7.60 -10.82
CA THR A 193 -3.54 7.23 -11.52
C THR A 193 -2.53 6.71 -10.50
N ARG A 194 -2.35 5.40 -10.48
CA ARG A 194 -1.38 4.70 -9.63
C ARG A 194 -0.03 4.67 -10.32
N VAL A 195 1.04 4.76 -9.54
CA VAL A 195 2.42 4.75 -10.01
C VAL A 195 3.20 3.74 -9.17
N ALA A 196 3.93 2.83 -9.81
CA ALA A 196 4.72 1.83 -9.10
C ALA A 196 5.91 1.35 -9.96
N PRO A 197 7.02 0.87 -9.36
CA PRO A 197 8.06 0.20 -10.13
C PRO A 197 7.52 -1.07 -10.82
N SER A 198 6.51 -1.72 -10.23
CA SER A 198 5.78 -2.84 -10.81
C SER A 198 4.38 -3.02 -10.22
N PHE A 199 3.44 -3.49 -11.04
CA PHE A 199 2.15 -4.04 -10.57
C PHE A 199 2.11 -5.58 -10.56
N VAL A 200 3.25 -6.27 -10.67
CA VAL A 200 3.31 -7.74 -10.54
C VAL A 200 2.99 -8.15 -9.10
N ARG A 201 2.18 -9.21 -8.99
CA ARG A 201 1.57 -9.73 -7.74
C ARG A 201 1.92 -11.20 -7.56
N PHE A 202 1.81 -11.73 -6.34
CA PHE A 202 1.92 -13.19 -6.12
C PHE A 202 0.90 -13.95 -6.98
N GLY A 203 -0.31 -13.39 -7.10
CA GLY A 203 -1.38 -13.91 -7.97
C GLY A 203 -1.02 -14.07 -9.46
N HIS A 204 -0.01 -13.36 -9.99
CA HIS A 204 0.46 -13.58 -11.37
C HIS A 204 1.21 -14.92 -11.48
N PHE A 205 2.03 -15.27 -10.49
CA PHE A 205 2.73 -16.56 -10.45
C PHE A 205 1.75 -17.71 -10.28
N GLU A 206 0.80 -17.57 -9.34
CA GLU A 206 -0.26 -18.55 -9.13
C GLU A 206 -1.11 -18.78 -10.39
N HIS A 207 -1.36 -17.73 -11.19
CA HIS A 207 -2.08 -17.85 -12.45
C HIS A 207 -1.41 -18.83 -13.40
N PHE A 208 -0.12 -18.64 -13.70
CA PHE A 208 0.57 -19.50 -14.66
C PHE A 208 0.86 -20.89 -14.10
N TYR A 209 1.12 -21.00 -12.79
CA TYR A 209 1.23 -22.28 -12.11
C TYR A 209 -0.07 -23.11 -12.22
N SER A 210 -1.21 -22.54 -11.83
CA SER A 210 -2.50 -23.23 -11.81
C SER A 210 -3.06 -23.61 -13.19
N ASN A 211 -2.49 -23.07 -14.27
CA ASN A 211 -2.85 -23.37 -15.65
C ASN A 211 -1.78 -24.22 -16.37
N ASP A 212 -0.83 -24.80 -15.63
CA ASP A 212 0.25 -25.64 -16.18
C ASP A 212 1.10 -24.92 -17.26
N ARG A 213 1.26 -23.59 -17.14
CA ARG A 213 1.99 -22.74 -18.09
C ARG A 213 3.39 -22.42 -17.59
N THR A 214 4.23 -23.45 -17.45
CA THR A 214 5.60 -23.32 -16.93
C THR A 214 6.48 -22.40 -17.79
N ASP A 215 6.24 -22.34 -19.10
CA ASP A 215 6.90 -21.41 -20.02
C ASP A 215 6.63 -19.94 -19.64
N ALA A 216 5.35 -19.61 -19.42
CA ALA A 216 4.93 -18.26 -19.04
C ALA A 216 5.34 -17.93 -17.60
N LEU A 217 5.26 -18.90 -16.69
CA LEU A 217 5.75 -18.76 -15.32
C LEU A 217 7.25 -18.41 -15.29
N ARG A 218 8.06 -19.09 -16.10
CA ARG A 218 9.50 -18.80 -16.23
C ARG A 218 9.73 -17.39 -16.77
N ALA A 219 9.06 -17.02 -17.86
CA ALA A 219 9.19 -15.68 -18.44
C ALA A 219 8.81 -14.57 -17.44
N LEU A 220 7.79 -14.77 -16.62
CA LEU A 220 7.43 -13.83 -15.55
C LEU A 220 8.51 -13.74 -14.48
N ALA A 221 9.00 -14.87 -13.98
CA ALA A 221 10.05 -14.90 -12.96
C ALA A 221 11.35 -14.26 -13.49
N ASP A 222 11.71 -14.56 -14.74
CA ASP A 222 12.87 -13.99 -15.41
C ASP A 222 12.75 -12.47 -15.56
N HIS A 223 11.56 -11.96 -15.94
CA HIS A 223 11.28 -10.53 -16.01
C HIS A 223 11.44 -9.84 -14.65
N VAL A 224 10.90 -10.43 -13.59
CA VAL A 224 11.00 -9.86 -12.23
C VAL A 224 12.45 -9.86 -11.74
N ILE A 225 13.19 -10.94 -11.98
CA ILE A 225 14.61 -11.04 -11.62
C ILE A 225 15.42 -9.98 -12.38
N GLU A 226 15.30 -9.92 -13.70
CA GLU A 226 16.07 -8.97 -14.51
C GLU A 226 15.81 -7.52 -14.10
N ARG A 227 14.54 -7.18 -13.85
CA ARG A 227 14.13 -5.79 -13.62
C ARG A 227 14.35 -5.31 -12.18
N PHE A 228 14.17 -6.17 -11.18
CA PHE A 228 14.11 -5.76 -9.77
C PHE A 228 15.14 -6.44 -8.88
N TYR A 229 15.58 -7.63 -9.24
CA TYR A 229 16.49 -8.44 -8.42
C TYR A 229 17.61 -9.07 -9.27
N PRO A 230 18.38 -8.29 -10.05
CA PRO A 230 19.33 -8.84 -11.01
C PRO A 230 20.42 -9.69 -10.33
N HIS A 231 20.74 -9.40 -9.06
CA HIS A 231 21.66 -10.19 -8.24
C HIS A 231 21.19 -11.63 -8.00
N CYS A 232 19.88 -11.92 -8.10
CA CYS A 232 19.38 -13.29 -7.99
C CYS A 232 19.90 -14.19 -9.12
N ARG A 233 20.29 -13.65 -10.29
CA ARG A 233 20.89 -14.44 -11.38
C ARG A 233 22.20 -15.12 -11.02
N GLU A 234 22.92 -14.57 -10.06
CA GLU A 234 24.24 -15.07 -9.64
C GLU A 234 24.12 -16.21 -8.61
N ALA A 235 22.92 -16.46 -8.08
CA ALA A 235 22.69 -17.54 -7.13
C ALA A 235 22.61 -18.91 -7.82
N ASP A 236 22.96 -19.98 -7.09
CA ASP A 236 22.84 -21.37 -7.56
C ASP A 236 21.43 -21.74 -8.04
N ASP A 237 20.40 -21.13 -7.45
CA ASP A 237 19.01 -21.25 -7.87
C ASP A 237 18.39 -19.83 -7.87
N PRO A 238 18.33 -19.16 -9.04
CA PRO A 238 17.83 -17.80 -9.14
C PRO A 238 16.37 -17.62 -8.70
N TYR A 239 15.54 -18.65 -8.89
CA TYR A 239 14.12 -18.60 -8.56
C TYR A 239 13.88 -18.80 -7.06
N LEU A 240 14.71 -19.63 -6.41
CA LEU A 240 14.74 -19.72 -4.96
C LEU A 240 15.26 -18.41 -4.32
N ALA A 241 16.25 -17.75 -4.96
CA ALA A 241 16.71 -16.44 -4.53
C ALA A 241 15.63 -15.36 -4.67
N LEU A 242 14.84 -15.37 -5.77
CA LEU A 242 13.66 -14.50 -5.92
C LEU A 242 12.63 -14.72 -4.81
N LEU A 243 12.33 -15.97 -4.46
CA LEU A 243 11.43 -16.27 -3.33
C LEU A 243 11.98 -15.67 -2.03
N ASN A 244 13.29 -15.74 -1.81
CA ASN A 244 13.92 -15.16 -0.62
C ASN A 244 13.79 -13.62 -0.57
N GLU A 245 13.94 -12.93 -1.71
CA GLU A 245 13.68 -11.48 -1.80
C GLU A 245 12.23 -11.12 -1.47
N ALA A 246 11.27 -11.91 -1.97
CA ALA A 246 9.85 -11.74 -1.62
C ALA A 246 9.59 -11.97 -0.13
N VAL A 247 10.24 -12.97 0.49
CA VAL A 247 10.16 -13.23 1.93
C VAL A 247 10.69 -12.05 2.75
N ILE A 248 11.87 -11.52 2.40
CA ILE A 248 12.50 -10.39 3.10
C ILE A 248 11.63 -9.15 3.01
N SER A 249 11.29 -8.73 1.78
CA SER A 249 10.53 -7.51 1.54
C SER A 249 9.13 -7.56 2.16
N THR A 250 8.46 -8.71 2.12
CA THR A 250 7.15 -8.91 2.77
C THR A 250 7.27 -8.88 4.29
N ALA A 251 8.30 -9.49 4.88
CA ALA A 251 8.52 -9.44 6.33
C ALA A 251 8.74 -8.01 6.83
N ASP A 252 9.59 -7.25 6.13
CA ASP A 252 9.85 -5.85 6.46
C ASP A 252 8.58 -4.99 6.32
N LEU A 253 7.79 -5.21 5.26
CA LEU A 253 6.49 -4.55 5.09
C LEU A 253 5.51 -4.83 6.24
N MET A 254 5.46 -6.08 6.72
CA MET A 254 4.62 -6.42 7.88
C MET A 254 5.09 -5.71 9.14
N VAL A 255 6.39 -5.59 9.37
CA VAL A 255 6.92 -4.81 10.51
C VAL A 255 6.42 -3.37 10.44
N ASP A 256 6.49 -2.76 9.26
CA ASP A 256 6.06 -1.38 9.04
C ASP A 256 4.57 -1.19 9.29
N TRP A 257 3.71 -2.08 8.76
CA TRP A 257 2.27 -2.03 8.99
C TRP A 257 1.91 -2.17 10.47
N GLN A 258 2.55 -3.11 11.18
CA GLN A 258 2.33 -3.30 12.61
C GLN A 258 2.83 -2.07 13.41
N ALA A 259 3.93 -1.45 13.01
CA ALA A 259 4.50 -0.31 13.72
C ALA A 259 3.63 0.95 13.71
N VAL A 260 2.80 1.12 12.69
CA VAL A 260 1.92 2.30 12.52
C VAL A 260 0.44 1.98 12.73
N GLY A 261 0.08 0.75 13.11
CA GLY A 261 -1.31 0.37 13.34
C GLY A 261 -2.14 0.33 12.06
N PHE A 262 -1.51 0.05 10.90
CA PHE A 262 -2.21 -0.05 9.62
C PHE A 262 -2.85 -1.44 9.44
N CYS A 263 -4.10 -1.46 8.99
CA CYS A 263 -4.83 -2.67 8.62
C CYS A 263 -5.25 -2.60 7.15
N HIS A 264 -4.76 -3.54 6.34
CA HIS A 264 -5.02 -3.59 4.91
C HIS A 264 -6.46 -4.01 4.57
N GLY A 265 -6.99 -4.98 5.32
CA GLY A 265 -8.36 -5.48 5.21
C GLY A 265 -8.63 -6.47 4.07
N VAL A 266 -7.76 -6.56 3.06
CA VAL A 266 -7.87 -7.53 1.95
C VAL A 266 -6.49 -8.04 1.51
N MET A 267 -5.87 -8.89 2.33
CA MET A 267 -4.55 -9.48 2.02
C MET A 267 -4.70 -10.79 1.23
N ASN A 268 -5.50 -10.74 0.16
CA ASN A 268 -5.52 -11.83 -0.82
C ASN A 268 -4.17 -11.92 -1.54
N THR A 269 -3.82 -13.07 -2.12
CA THR A 269 -2.53 -13.22 -2.82
C THR A 269 -2.43 -12.35 -4.09
N ASP A 270 -3.56 -11.99 -4.70
CA ASP A 270 -3.61 -10.98 -5.76
C ASP A 270 -3.30 -9.56 -5.27
N ASN A 271 -3.37 -9.28 -3.96
CA ASN A 271 -3.00 -7.98 -3.39
C ASN A 271 -1.63 -8.01 -2.68
N MET A 272 -0.80 -9.01 -2.96
CA MET A 272 0.59 -9.05 -2.48
C MET A 272 1.53 -8.70 -3.63
N SER A 273 2.24 -7.59 -3.51
CA SER A 273 3.24 -7.16 -4.50
C SER A 273 4.47 -8.08 -4.45
N ILE A 274 4.99 -8.47 -5.62
CA ILE A 274 6.23 -9.26 -5.69
C ILE A 274 7.46 -8.46 -5.21
N VAL A 275 7.38 -7.13 -5.24
CA VAL A 275 8.43 -6.21 -4.79
C VAL A 275 8.16 -5.59 -3.41
N GLY A 276 7.25 -6.19 -2.63
CA GLY A 276 7.02 -5.80 -1.23
C GLY A 276 6.38 -4.42 -1.03
N LEU A 277 5.54 -3.97 -1.95
CA LEU A 277 4.77 -2.72 -1.83
C LEU A 277 3.40 -2.96 -1.18
N THR A 278 2.94 -1.99 -0.38
CA THR A 278 1.51 -1.83 -0.07
C THR A 278 0.75 -1.50 -1.36
N ILE A 279 -0.27 -2.28 -1.68
CA ILE A 279 -0.95 -2.23 -2.98
C ILE A 279 -2.45 -2.52 -2.83
N ASP A 280 -3.29 -1.82 -3.60
CA ASP A 280 -4.74 -1.99 -3.64
C ASP A 280 -5.48 -1.63 -2.34
N TYR A 281 -5.50 -0.32 -2.09
CA TYR A 281 -6.20 0.33 -1.00
C TYR A 281 -7.73 0.25 -1.16
N GLY A 282 -8.34 -0.77 -0.55
CA GLY A 282 -9.80 -0.90 -0.45
C GLY A 282 -10.31 -0.52 0.95
N PRO A 283 -10.68 -1.49 1.78
CA PRO A 283 -11.25 -1.28 3.10
C PRO A 283 -10.17 -1.18 4.17
N PHE A 284 -9.12 -0.40 3.89
CA PHE A 284 -8.03 -0.21 4.85
C PHE A 284 -8.47 0.69 6.02
N GLY A 285 -7.72 0.64 7.11
CA GLY A 285 -7.84 1.59 8.20
C GLY A 285 -6.54 1.73 8.98
N PHE A 286 -6.21 2.95 9.37
CA PHE A 286 -5.31 3.18 10.51
C PHE A 286 -6.11 3.03 11.79
N MET A 287 -5.56 2.28 12.74
CA MET A 287 -6.22 2.03 14.01
C MET A 287 -6.30 3.31 14.84
N ASP A 288 -7.51 3.67 15.27
CA ASP A 288 -7.71 4.71 16.28
C ASP A 288 -7.44 4.10 17.66
N GLY A 289 -8.48 3.70 18.41
CA GLY A 289 -8.32 2.95 19.66
C GLY A 289 -7.77 1.55 19.45
N PHE A 290 -6.75 1.16 20.21
CA PHE A 290 -6.06 -0.10 19.98
C PHE A 290 -6.96 -1.32 20.23
N ASP A 291 -7.08 -2.16 19.20
CA ASP A 291 -7.70 -3.47 19.22
C ASP A 291 -6.82 -4.46 18.45
N ALA A 292 -6.19 -5.40 19.15
CA ALA A 292 -5.41 -6.45 18.49
C ALA A 292 -6.27 -7.26 17.49
N GLY A 293 -7.57 -7.39 17.76
CA GLY A 293 -8.56 -8.03 16.89
C GLY A 293 -9.24 -7.09 15.91
N TYR A 294 -8.76 -5.85 15.70
CA TYR A 294 -9.40 -4.89 14.80
C TYR A 294 -9.57 -5.45 13.39
N ILE A 295 -10.80 -5.39 12.86
CA ILE A 295 -11.16 -5.78 11.51
C ILE A 295 -11.63 -4.52 10.78
N CYS A 296 -10.81 -3.99 9.87
CA CYS A 296 -11.16 -2.81 9.08
C CYS A 296 -12.13 -3.11 7.92
N ASN A 297 -12.17 -4.37 7.45
CA ASN A 297 -13.04 -4.80 6.38
C ASN A 297 -14.34 -5.41 6.92
N HIS A 298 -15.46 -4.70 6.78
CA HIS A 298 -16.78 -5.20 7.18
C HIS A 298 -17.21 -6.52 6.48
N SER A 299 -16.63 -6.86 5.32
CA SER A 299 -16.87 -8.14 4.65
C SER A 299 -16.04 -9.30 5.23
N ASP A 300 -15.05 -9.03 6.07
CA ASP A 300 -14.22 -10.03 6.74
C ASP A 300 -14.85 -10.47 8.07
N SER A 301 -15.98 -11.16 8.00
CA SER A 301 -16.74 -11.58 9.19
C SER A 301 -15.99 -12.56 10.10
N GLN A 302 -14.90 -13.18 9.62
CA GLN A 302 -14.08 -14.12 10.40
C GLN A 302 -12.81 -13.47 10.96
N GLY A 303 -12.54 -12.21 10.62
CA GLY A 303 -11.31 -11.52 11.02
C GLY A 303 -10.04 -12.15 10.47
N ARG A 304 -10.10 -12.74 9.27
CA ARG A 304 -8.94 -13.34 8.60
C ARG A 304 -7.82 -12.31 8.44
N TYR A 305 -8.17 -11.07 8.10
CA TYR A 305 -7.26 -9.96 7.85
C TYR A 305 -7.24 -8.95 9.01
N ALA A 306 -7.64 -9.37 10.20
CA ALA A 306 -7.53 -8.54 11.40
C ALA A 306 -6.08 -8.12 11.66
N TYR A 307 -5.88 -7.00 12.38
CA TYR A 307 -4.56 -6.42 12.65
C TYR A 307 -3.50 -7.44 13.07
N LYS A 308 -3.78 -8.24 14.12
CA LYS A 308 -2.87 -9.27 14.64
C LYS A 308 -2.62 -10.43 13.67
N MET A 309 -3.52 -10.65 12.71
CA MET A 309 -3.43 -11.76 11.76
C MET A 309 -2.54 -11.44 10.58
N GLN A 310 -2.31 -10.16 10.26
CA GLN A 310 -1.58 -9.74 9.06
C GLN A 310 -0.21 -10.43 8.89
N PRO A 311 0.66 -10.55 9.91
CA PRO A 311 1.94 -11.25 9.75
C PRO A 311 1.78 -12.74 9.40
N GLN A 312 0.81 -13.42 10.04
CA GLN A 312 0.53 -14.83 9.76
C GLN A 312 -0.05 -15.02 8.35
N ILE A 313 -0.93 -14.12 7.92
CA ILE A 313 -1.50 -14.15 6.57
C ILE A 313 -0.43 -13.87 5.52
N ALA A 314 0.48 -12.92 5.76
CA ALA A 314 1.59 -12.67 4.86
C ALA A 314 2.49 -13.91 4.71
N TYR A 315 2.79 -14.60 5.82
CA TYR A 315 3.51 -15.88 5.78
C TYR A 315 2.76 -16.95 4.97
N TRP A 316 1.43 -17.04 5.12
CA TRP A 316 0.60 -17.94 4.32
C TRP A 316 0.61 -17.56 2.83
N ASN A 317 0.54 -16.27 2.49
CA ASN A 317 0.63 -15.80 1.11
C ASN A 317 2.00 -16.11 0.48
N LEU A 318 3.09 -16.04 1.24
CA LEU A 318 4.42 -16.44 0.79
C LEU A 318 4.50 -17.95 0.52
N PHE A 319 3.78 -18.78 1.28
CA PHE A 319 3.65 -20.21 0.98
C PHE A 319 2.93 -20.43 -0.36
N CYS A 320 1.86 -19.69 -0.65
CA CYS A 320 1.19 -19.72 -1.96
C CYS A 320 2.13 -19.31 -3.11
N LEU A 321 2.94 -18.25 -2.91
CA LEU A 321 3.95 -17.86 -3.90
C LEU A 321 4.99 -18.98 -4.10
N ALA A 322 5.49 -19.59 -3.02
CA ALA A 322 6.46 -20.69 -3.11
C ALA A 322 5.89 -21.89 -3.88
N GLN A 323 4.62 -22.23 -3.65
CA GLN A 323 3.92 -23.25 -4.44
C GLN A 323 3.83 -22.84 -5.92
N GLY A 324 3.50 -21.58 -6.21
CA GLY A 324 3.45 -21.04 -7.56
C GLY A 324 4.79 -21.07 -8.30
N LEU A 325 5.91 -21.02 -7.57
CA LEU A 325 7.27 -21.09 -8.13
C LEU A 325 7.82 -22.51 -8.25
N LEU A 326 7.20 -23.50 -7.60
CA LEU A 326 7.76 -24.85 -7.44
C LEU A 326 8.26 -25.51 -8.74
N PRO A 327 7.56 -25.39 -9.90
CA PRO A 327 8.06 -25.98 -11.16
C PRO A 327 9.40 -25.43 -11.65
N LEU A 328 9.80 -24.23 -11.20
CA LEU A 328 11.05 -23.59 -11.58
C LEU A 328 12.20 -23.92 -10.62
N LEU A 329 11.90 -24.37 -9.41
CA LEU A 329 12.90 -24.58 -8.36
C LEU A 329 13.70 -25.86 -8.61
N GLY A 330 14.92 -25.90 -8.05
CA GLY A 330 15.71 -27.11 -7.90
C GLY A 330 16.31 -27.67 -9.19
N GLU A 331 16.47 -26.87 -10.24
CA GLU A 331 17.06 -27.33 -11.53
C GLU A 331 18.48 -27.90 -11.38
N LYS A 332 19.20 -27.50 -10.32
CA LYS A 332 20.52 -28.03 -9.97
C LYS A 332 20.50 -29.44 -9.37
N HIS A 333 19.36 -29.87 -8.84
CA HIS A 333 19.22 -31.17 -8.19
C HIS A 333 18.95 -32.25 -9.25
N GLU A 334 19.34 -33.49 -8.97
CA GLU A 334 19.01 -34.61 -9.85
C GLU A 334 17.49 -34.78 -9.97
N GLU A 335 17.00 -35.05 -11.19
CA GLU A 335 15.56 -35.12 -11.51
C GLU A 335 14.78 -36.08 -10.60
N SER A 336 15.40 -37.20 -10.19
CA SER A 336 14.78 -38.22 -9.32
C SER A 336 14.45 -37.73 -7.91
N VAL A 337 15.10 -36.67 -7.44
CA VAL A 337 14.92 -36.09 -6.09
C VAL A 337 14.58 -34.60 -6.13
N ARG A 338 14.51 -34.00 -7.33
CA ARG A 338 14.32 -32.56 -7.54
C ARG A 338 13.08 -32.04 -6.81
N GLY A 339 11.96 -32.73 -6.92
CA GLY A 339 10.70 -32.33 -6.28
C GLY A 339 10.83 -32.20 -4.77
N ASP A 340 11.31 -33.24 -4.10
CA ASP A 340 11.48 -33.26 -2.63
C ASP A 340 12.48 -32.20 -2.17
N LYS A 341 13.60 -32.05 -2.90
CA LYS A 341 14.62 -31.04 -2.57
C LYS A 341 14.15 -29.61 -2.80
N ALA A 342 13.40 -29.35 -3.87
CA ALA A 342 12.79 -28.06 -4.12
C ALA A 342 11.82 -27.66 -2.99
N ILE A 343 11.02 -28.61 -2.48
CA ILE A 343 10.12 -28.37 -1.34
C ILE A 343 10.92 -28.05 -0.07
N GLU A 344 11.95 -28.85 0.24
CA GLU A 344 12.82 -28.64 1.41
C GLU A 344 13.50 -27.26 1.35
N ASP A 345 14.04 -26.90 0.19
CA ASP A 345 14.69 -25.60 -0.06
C ASP A 345 13.71 -24.43 0.08
N ALA A 346 12.52 -24.54 -0.50
CA ALA A 346 11.48 -23.52 -0.38
C ALA A 346 11.02 -23.35 1.08
N GLN A 347 10.80 -24.44 1.82
CA GLN A 347 10.43 -24.39 3.24
C GLN A 347 11.52 -23.71 4.10
N ARG A 348 12.80 -24.00 3.81
CA ARG A 348 13.93 -23.35 4.48
C ARG A 348 13.95 -21.85 4.22
N VAL A 349 13.73 -21.40 2.99
CA VAL A 349 13.64 -19.98 2.64
C VAL A 349 12.44 -19.31 3.33
N LEU A 350 11.26 -19.95 3.30
CA LEU A 350 10.07 -19.46 4.00
C LEU A 350 10.32 -19.29 5.49
N GLY A 351 11.04 -20.23 6.14
CA GLY A 351 11.44 -20.12 7.54
C GLY A 351 12.19 -18.82 7.88
N GLY A 352 12.86 -18.21 6.90
CA GLY A 352 13.51 -16.90 6.99
C GLY A 352 12.55 -15.76 7.37
N PHE A 353 11.26 -15.87 7.06
CA PHE A 353 10.25 -14.85 7.42
C PHE A 353 10.25 -14.60 8.94
N LYS A 354 10.20 -15.66 9.75
CA LYS A 354 10.14 -15.53 11.22
C LYS A 354 11.44 -14.95 11.77
N ASN A 355 12.57 -15.38 11.21
CA ASN A 355 13.90 -14.91 11.59
C ASN A 355 14.13 -13.43 11.24
N ARG A 356 13.41 -12.92 10.22
CA ARG A 356 13.43 -11.51 9.83
C ARG A 356 12.42 -10.68 10.61
N PHE A 357 11.15 -11.10 10.64
CA PHE A 357 10.02 -10.34 11.16
C PHE A 357 10.11 -10.04 12.66
N ALA A 358 10.28 -11.05 13.51
CA ALA A 358 10.19 -10.85 14.96
C ALA A 358 11.29 -9.93 15.51
N PRO A 359 12.59 -10.14 15.20
CA PRO A 359 13.65 -9.25 15.67
C PRO A 359 13.53 -7.82 15.09
N ALA A 360 13.02 -7.69 13.87
CA ALA A 360 12.81 -6.38 13.25
C ALA A 360 11.64 -5.62 13.89
N LEU A 361 10.55 -6.31 14.23
CA LEU A 361 9.43 -5.74 14.96
C LEU A 361 9.85 -5.29 16.36
N GLU A 362 10.57 -6.12 17.11
CA GLU A 362 11.08 -5.77 18.43
C GLU A 362 11.97 -4.52 18.39
N ARG A 363 12.90 -4.46 17.43
CA ARG A 363 13.75 -3.27 17.22
C ARG A 363 12.92 -2.03 16.91
N ARG A 364 11.89 -2.16 16.07
CA ARG A 364 10.98 -1.06 15.73
C ARG A 364 10.18 -0.60 16.96
N MET A 365 9.70 -1.52 17.79
CA MET A 365 8.97 -1.19 19.02
C MET A 365 9.88 -0.54 20.07
N ARG A 366 11.13 -1.01 20.23
CA ARG A 366 12.14 -0.34 21.08
C ARG A 366 12.37 1.11 20.63
N ALA A 367 12.53 1.34 19.33
CA ALA A 367 12.67 2.70 18.78
C ALA A 367 11.43 3.57 19.07
N LYS A 368 10.22 3.02 18.92
CA LYS A 368 8.96 3.72 19.27
C LYS A 368 8.84 4.02 20.77
N LEU A 369 9.48 3.24 21.64
CA LEU A 369 9.60 3.49 23.08
C LEU A 369 10.83 4.33 23.47
N GLY A 370 11.68 4.72 22.51
CA GLY A 370 12.88 5.51 22.78
C GLY A 370 14.01 4.74 23.47
N LEU A 371 13.99 3.40 23.41
CA LEU A 371 15.02 2.51 23.94
C LEU A 371 16.12 2.31 22.87
N GLU A 372 17.35 2.72 23.17
CA GLU A 372 18.51 2.59 22.28
C GLU A 372 19.28 1.29 22.53
N ILE A 373 19.51 0.99 23.81
CA ILE A 373 20.26 -0.18 24.23
C ILE A 373 19.29 -1.36 24.31
N GLU A 374 19.56 -2.44 23.60
CA GLU A 374 18.75 -3.66 23.70
C GLU A 374 18.98 -4.36 25.04
N ARG A 375 17.90 -4.71 25.74
CA ARG A 375 17.92 -5.45 26.99
C ARG A 375 16.92 -6.60 26.98
N GLU A 376 17.22 -7.64 27.75
CA GLU A 376 16.28 -8.71 28.04
C GLU A 376 15.03 -8.15 28.74
N GLY A 377 13.83 -8.57 28.30
CA GLY A 377 12.55 -8.11 28.84
C GLY A 377 11.94 -6.88 28.16
N ASP A 378 12.63 -6.26 27.19
CA ASP A 378 12.07 -5.15 26.40
C ASP A 378 10.80 -5.58 25.63
N ASP A 379 10.77 -6.82 25.13
CA ASP A 379 9.62 -7.45 24.49
C ASP A 379 8.43 -7.57 25.47
N GLY A 380 8.70 -8.02 26.70
CA GLY A 380 7.71 -8.11 27.76
C GLY A 380 7.13 -6.74 28.14
N LEU A 381 7.95 -5.68 28.13
CA LEU A 381 7.49 -4.31 28.38
C LEU A 381 6.57 -3.80 27.26
N VAL A 382 6.91 -4.06 25.99
CA VAL A 382 6.08 -3.74 24.83
C VAL A 382 4.75 -4.50 24.86
N ASN A 383 4.77 -5.80 25.18
CA ASN A 383 3.57 -6.62 25.24
C ASN A 383 2.61 -6.13 26.32
N ARG A 384 3.11 -5.79 27.53
CA ARG A 384 2.28 -5.19 28.58
C ARG A 384 1.68 -3.85 28.17
N LEU A 385 2.40 -3.03 27.39
CA LEU A 385 1.82 -1.79 26.86
C LEU A 385 0.62 -2.09 25.96
N PHE A 386 0.77 -3.03 25.03
CA PHE A 386 -0.32 -3.43 24.14
C PHE A 386 -1.52 -4.01 24.90
N GLU A 387 -1.28 -4.82 25.94
CA GLU A 387 -2.35 -5.34 26.81
C GLU A 387 -3.14 -4.20 27.49
N VAL A 388 -2.43 -3.23 28.09
CA VAL A 388 -3.06 -2.07 28.75
C VAL A 388 -3.78 -1.20 27.72
N MET A 389 -3.19 -0.93 26.54
CA MET A 389 -3.84 -0.19 25.46
C MET A 389 -5.12 -0.90 24.98
N HIS A 390 -5.07 -2.22 24.84
CA HIS A 390 -6.19 -3.02 24.33
C HIS A 390 -7.37 -3.01 25.30
N ALA A 391 -7.10 -3.22 26.60
CA ALA A 391 -8.11 -3.18 27.65
C ALA A 391 -8.79 -1.81 27.77
N ASN A 392 -8.09 -0.74 27.39
CA ASN A 392 -8.56 0.64 27.53
C ASN A 392 -9.03 1.29 26.22
N ARG A 393 -8.85 0.62 25.07
CA ARG A 393 -9.02 1.22 23.74
C ARG A 393 -8.23 2.52 23.56
N ALA A 394 -7.05 2.60 24.17
CA ALA A 394 -6.20 3.79 24.07
C ALA A 394 -5.78 4.03 22.61
N ASP A 395 -5.74 5.30 22.18
CA ASP A 395 -5.41 5.65 20.80
C ASP A 395 -3.98 5.20 20.43
N PHE A 396 -3.83 4.44 19.35
CA PHE A 396 -2.58 3.82 18.98
C PHE A 396 -1.50 4.86 18.69
N THR A 397 -1.78 5.78 17.77
CA THR A 397 -0.83 6.79 17.32
C THR A 397 -0.47 7.77 18.43
N LEU A 398 -1.48 8.29 19.14
CA LEU A 398 -1.28 9.27 20.20
C LEU A 398 -0.59 8.67 21.43
N THR A 399 -0.81 7.40 21.75
CA THR A 399 -0.08 6.75 22.85
C THR A 399 1.42 6.81 22.58
N PHE A 400 1.88 6.30 21.43
CA PHE A 400 3.30 6.33 21.10
C PHE A 400 3.87 7.74 20.92
N ARG A 401 3.09 8.68 20.35
CA ARG A 401 3.53 10.07 20.22
C ARG A 401 3.68 10.75 21.59
N ASN A 402 2.73 10.54 22.51
CA ASN A 402 2.75 11.18 23.82
C ASN A 402 3.72 10.52 24.81
N LEU A 403 4.11 9.25 24.60
CA LEU A 403 5.18 8.60 25.38
C LEU A 403 6.52 9.35 25.25
N ALA A 404 6.76 10.09 24.17
CA ALA A 404 7.94 10.94 24.02
C ALA A 404 8.04 12.06 25.07
N ARG A 405 6.93 12.37 25.76
CA ARG A 405 6.86 13.41 26.80
C ARG A 405 7.08 12.89 28.22
N VAL A 406 6.98 11.58 28.44
CA VAL A 406 7.21 10.95 29.75
C VAL A 406 8.62 11.28 30.21
N SER A 407 8.80 11.76 31.44
CA SER A 407 10.13 12.02 31.99
C SER A 407 10.76 10.75 32.56
N LYS A 408 12.10 10.65 32.47
CA LYS A 408 12.90 9.62 33.16
C LYS A 408 12.84 9.70 34.68
N HIS A 409 12.53 10.87 35.24
CA HIS A 409 12.78 11.12 36.67
C HIS A 409 11.49 11.18 37.49
N ASP A 410 10.39 11.61 36.89
CA ASP A 410 9.11 11.79 37.57
C ASP A 410 7.93 11.71 36.59
N ALA A 411 6.72 11.89 37.12
CA ALA A 411 5.47 11.82 36.39
C ALA A 411 5.01 13.16 35.77
N SER A 412 5.85 14.20 35.76
CA SER A 412 5.46 15.55 35.29
C SER A 412 5.03 15.58 33.82
N GLY A 413 5.53 14.65 33.00
CA GLY A 413 5.22 14.53 31.58
C GLY A 413 4.12 13.53 31.22
N ASP A 414 3.51 12.86 32.21
CA ASP A 414 2.69 11.67 31.96
C ASP A 414 1.27 12.00 31.51
N ALA A 415 0.72 13.16 31.89
CA ALA A 415 -0.69 13.50 31.67
C ALA A 415 -1.17 13.31 30.21
N PRO A 416 -0.47 13.77 29.16
CA PRO A 416 -0.93 13.63 27.78
C PRO A 416 -1.12 12.19 27.31
N VAL A 417 -0.32 11.25 27.81
CA VAL A 417 -0.47 9.82 27.49
C VAL A 417 -1.41 9.14 28.47
N ARG A 418 -1.30 9.45 29.76
CA ARG A 418 -2.13 8.87 30.83
C ARG A 418 -3.62 9.13 30.64
N ASP A 419 -3.98 10.30 30.14
CA ASP A 419 -5.39 10.68 29.90
C ASP A 419 -6.04 9.92 28.73
N LEU A 420 -5.26 9.16 27.93
CA LEU A 420 -5.77 8.24 26.90
C LEU A 420 -6.29 6.92 27.48
N PHE A 421 -6.04 6.64 28.77
CA PHE A 421 -6.41 5.39 29.44
C PHE A 421 -7.57 5.61 30.42
N LEU A 422 -8.58 4.74 30.34
CA LEU A 422 -9.71 4.74 31.28
C LEU A 422 -9.25 4.25 32.66
N ASP A 423 -8.57 3.11 32.71
CA ASP A 423 -7.84 2.59 33.86
C ASP A 423 -6.44 3.22 33.92
N ARG A 424 -6.40 4.41 34.53
CA ARG A 424 -5.16 5.14 34.75
C ARG A 424 -4.20 4.40 35.68
N ALA A 425 -4.69 3.57 36.59
CA ALA A 425 -3.82 2.85 37.52
C ALA A 425 -3.03 1.74 36.81
N ALA A 426 -3.64 1.06 35.84
CA ALA A 426 -2.93 0.10 34.98
C ALA A 426 -1.84 0.80 34.14
N PHE A 427 -2.12 1.98 33.59
CA PHE A 427 -1.10 2.78 32.92
C PHE A 427 0.00 3.23 33.89
N ASP A 428 -0.36 3.71 35.08
CA ASP A 428 0.60 4.17 36.10
C ASP A 428 1.56 3.04 36.53
N ALA A 429 1.07 1.81 36.63
CA ALA A 429 1.92 0.65 36.89
C ALA A 429 2.92 0.42 35.75
N TRP A 430 2.44 0.40 34.49
CA TRP A 430 3.29 0.18 33.33
C TRP A 430 4.33 1.31 33.13
N VAL A 431 3.94 2.59 33.28
CA VAL A 431 4.83 3.72 33.04
C VAL A 431 5.96 3.79 34.08
N ASN A 432 5.74 3.28 35.29
CA ASN A 432 6.79 3.17 36.30
C ASN A 432 7.85 2.12 35.93
N ASP A 433 7.44 0.96 35.42
CA ASP A 433 8.37 -0.04 34.88
C ASP A 433 9.14 0.53 33.67
N TYR A 434 8.42 1.21 32.76
CA TYR A 434 9.03 1.86 31.61
C TYR A 434 10.05 2.92 32.02
N ARG A 435 9.74 3.76 33.03
CA ARG A 435 10.67 4.77 33.56
C ARG A 435 11.90 4.14 34.22
N ALA A 436 11.73 3.05 34.97
CA ALA A 436 12.86 2.29 35.50
C ALA A 436 13.76 1.79 34.36
N ARG A 437 13.17 1.24 33.30
CA ARG A 437 13.92 0.81 32.11
C ARG A 437 14.61 1.96 31.38
N LEU A 438 13.95 3.13 31.28
CA LEU A 438 14.55 4.34 30.70
C LEU A 438 15.75 4.85 31.50
N SER A 439 15.81 4.60 32.81
CA SER A 439 16.96 5.02 33.64
C SER A 439 18.28 4.33 33.24
N GLU A 440 18.19 3.20 32.53
CA GLU A 440 19.35 2.47 32.00
C GLU A 440 19.82 2.98 30.63
N GLU A 441 19.06 3.87 29.98
CA GLU A 441 19.42 4.49 28.70
C GLU A 441 20.34 5.70 28.90
N THR A 442 21.24 5.94 27.96
CA THR A 442 22.21 7.06 28.01
C THR A 442 21.60 8.40 27.59
N ARG A 443 20.59 8.40 26.72
CA ARG A 443 19.94 9.63 26.23
C ARG A 443 19.18 10.35 27.34
N ASP A 444 19.25 11.67 27.37
CA ASP A 444 18.34 12.45 28.21
C ASP A 444 16.90 12.48 27.63
N ASP A 445 15.98 13.14 28.33
CA ASP A 445 14.58 13.24 27.91
C ASP A 445 14.41 14.00 26.57
N ALA A 446 15.19 15.06 26.36
CA ALA A 446 15.10 15.87 25.14
C ALA A 446 15.60 15.11 23.90
N ALA A 447 16.76 14.46 23.99
CA ALA A 447 17.31 13.65 22.91
C ALA A 447 16.43 12.42 22.63
N ARG A 448 15.86 11.79 23.67
CA ARG A 448 14.89 10.69 23.51
C ARG A 448 13.64 11.16 22.77
N ALA A 449 13.07 12.30 23.16
CA ALA A 449 11.88 12.84 22.51
C ALA A 449 12.10 13.11 21.01
N ILE A 450 13.26 13.68 20.64
CA ILE A 450 13.64 13.87 19.23
C ILE A 450 13.70 12.53 18.48
N ALA A 451 14.33 11.51 19.07
CA ALA A 451 14.44 10.19 18.45
C ALA A 451 13.07 9.51 18.27
N MET A 452 12.21 9.56 19.29
CA MET A 452 10.87 8.98 19.25
C MET A 452 9.97 9.71 18.25
N ASN A 453 10.01 11.05 18.22
CA ASN A 453 9.17 11.84 17.34
C ASN A 453 9.48 11.66 15.85
N ARG A 454 10.69 11.17 15.50
CA ARG A 454 11.06 10.79 14.12
C ARG A 454 10.47 9.46 13.65
N VAL A 455 9.99 8.62 14.57
CA VAL A 455 9.45 7.28 14.26
C VAL A 455 8.00 7.11 14.71
N ASN A 456 7.50 7.98 15.59
CA ASN A 456 6.13 8.02 16.04
C ASN A 456 5.41 9.19 15.35
N PRO A 457 4.57 8.90 14.34
CA PRO A 457 3.87 9.96 13.62
C PRO A 457 2.91 10.70 14.57
N LYS A 458 2.77 12.00 14.35
CA LYS A 458 1.72 12.82 14.93
C LYS A 458 0.42 12.70 14.12
N PHE A 459 0.53 12.57 12.80
CA PHE A 459 -0.60 12.50 11.88
C PHE A 459 -0.62 11.16 11.14
N VAL A 460 -1.79 10.53 11.10
CA VAL A 460 -2.08 9.35 10.28
C VAL A 460 -3.41 9.57 9.55
N LEU A 461 -3.65 8.84 8.46
CA LEU A 461 -4.89 8.94 7.69
C LEU A 461 -6.05 8.23 8.40
N ARG A 462 -6.57 8.86 9.45
CA ARG A 462 -7.75 8.37 10.18
C ARG A 462 -8.97 8.35 9.26
N ASN A 463 -9.83 7.35 9.42
CA ASN A 463 -10.99 7.16 8.53
C ASN A 463 -11.94 8.38 8.52
N HIS A 464 -12.15 9.03 9.67
CA HIS A 464 -13.02 10.20 9.76
C HIS A 464 -12.46 11.43 9.02
N LEU A 465 -11.13 11.57 8.94
CA LEU A 465 -10.48 12.64 8.17
C LEU A 465 -10.68 12.41 6.67
N ALA A 466 -10.46 11.17 6.22
CA ALA A 466 -10.73 10.79 4.84
C ALA A 466 -12.21 11.00 4.48
N GLU A 467 -13.14 10.58 5.34
CA GLU A 467 -14.58 10.77 5.13
C GLU A 467 -14.96 12.26 5.06
N THR A 468 -14.38 13.10 5.90
CA THR A 468 -14.61 14.55 5.87
C THR A 468 -14.18 15.15 4.53
N ALA A 469 -12.99 14.77 4.04
CA ALA A 469 -12.50 15.18 2.73
C ALA A 469 -13.41 14.70 1.58
N ILE A 470 -13.87 13.45 1.66
CA ILE A 470 -14.78 12.84 0.66
C ILE A 470 -16.13 13.56 0.61
N ARG A 471 -16.70 13.92 1.77
CA ARG A 471 -17.98 14.64 1.84
C ARG A 471 -17.90 16.00 1.15
N ARG A 472 -16.84 16.77 1.41
CA ARG A 472 -16.60 18.05 0.72
C ARG A 472 -16.34 17.86 -0.77
N ALA A 473 -15.58 16.83 -1.15
CA ALA A 473 -15.31 16.54 -2.56
C ALA A 473 -16.58 16.21 -3.36
N LYS A 474 -17.60 15.59 -2.74
CA LYS A 474 -18.92 15.38 -3.37
C LYS A 474 -19.64 16.69 -3.70
N GLU A 475 -19.35 17.77 -2.96
CA GLU A 475 -19.86 19.12 -3.19
C GLU A 475 -18.93 19.95 -4.11
N LYS A 476 -17.94 19.31 -4.75
CA LYS A 476 -16.90 19.94 -5.59
C LYS A 476 -15.94 20.86 -4.84
N ASP A 477 -15.87 20.73 -3.52
CA ASP A 477 -14.83 21.36 -2.71
C ASP A 477 -13.70 20.35 -2.44
N PHE A 478 -12.57 20.53 -3.11
CA PHE A 478 -11.39 19.66 -2.98
C PHE A 478 -10.36 20.18 -1.97
N SER A 479 -10.61 21.34 -1.35
CA SER A 479 -9.65 21.99 -0.44
C SER A 479 -9.25 21.11 0.74
N GLU A 480 -10.14 20.25 1.22
CA GLU A 480 -9.87 19.34 2.33
C GLU A 480 -9.04 18.13 1.89
N VAL A 481 -9.19 17.66 0.65
CA VAL A 481 -8.32 16.61 0.07
C VAL A 481 -6.90 17.15 -0.04
N GLU A 482 -6.74 18.36 -0.60
CA GLU A 482 -5.45 19.04 -0.73
C GLU A 482 -4.79 19.29 0.63
N ARG A 483 -5.56 19.79 1.60
CA ARG A 483 -5.08 20.04 2.95
C ARG A 483 -4.64 18.77 3.65
N LEU A 484 -5.44 17.71 3.59
CA LEU A 484 -5.11 16.45 4.22
C LEU A 484 -3.88 15.80 3.58
N ALA A 485 -3.77 15.85 2.25
CA ALA A 485 -2.56 15.44 1.55
C ALA A 485 -1.33 16.24 2.02
N ALA A 486 -1.43 17.57 2.14
CA ALA A 486 -0.34 18.42 2.61
C ALA A 486 0.11 18.11 4.03
N ILE A 487 -0.83 17.86 4.96
CA ILE A 487 -0.52 17.47 6.35
C ILE A 487 0.24 16.15 6.38
N LEU A 488 -0.24 15.16 5.62
CA LEU A 488 0.30 13.80 5.59
C LEU A 488 1.68 13.71 4.92
N ARG A 489 2.16 14.77 4.24
CA ARG A 489 3.55 14.85 3.72
C ARG A 489 4.60 14.93 4.82
N ARG A 490 4.23 15.42 6.00
CA ARG A 490 5.13 15.58 7.16
C ARG A 490 4.50 14.96 8.42
N PRO A 491 4.24 13.65 8.42
CA PRO A 491 3.42 13.02 9.44
C PRO A 491 4.09 13.01 10.82
N PHE A 492 5.41 13.19 10.89
CA PHE A 492 6.20 13.21 12.11
C PHE A 492 6.39 14.62 12.72
N ASP A 493 6.21 15.66 11.90
CA ASP A 493 6.49 17.04 12.29
C ASP A 493 5.38 17.63 13.14
N GLU A 494 5.74 18.61 13.97
CA GLU A 494 4.75 19.49 14.59
C GLU A 494 4.20 20.45 13.54
N GLN A 495 2.88 20.58 13.49
CA GLN A 495 2.16 21.50 12.59
C GLN A 495 1.07 22.22 13.42
N PRO A 496 1.43 23.27 14.19
CA PRO A 496 0.52 23.93 15.13
C PRO A 496 -0.80 24.41 14.51
N GLU A 497 -0.78 24.82 13.25
CA GLU A 497 -1.93 25.20 12.43
C GLU A 497 -2.90 24.05 12.14
N HIS A 498 -2.46 22.81 12.37
CA HIS A 498 -3.18 21.57 12.06
C HIS A 498 -3.37 20.67 13.29
N GLU A 499 -3.26 21.21 14.51
CA GLU A 499 -3.38 20.42 15.76
C GLU A 499 -4.64 19.56 15.82
N ALA A 500 -5.77 20.09 15.30
CA ALA A 500 -7.04 19.37 15.26
C ALA A 500 -7.00 18.04 14.48
N TYR A 501 -6.11 17.90 13.50
CA TYR A 501 -5.95 16.67 12.69
C TYR A 501 -5.20 15.56 13.44
N ALA A 502 -4.48 15.92 14.52
CA ALA A 502 -3.85 14.94 15.41
C ALA A 502 -4.81 14.45 16.50
N GLY A 503 -5.97 15.08 16.65
CA GLY A 503 -6.93 14.79 17.71
C GLY A 503 -7.50 13.37 17.66
N LEU A 504 -8.16 13.00 18.76
CA LEU A 504 -8.98 11.79 18.82
C LEU A 504 -10.12 11.88 17.80
N PRO A 505 -10.58 10.74 17.25
CA PRO A 505 -11.74 10.73 16.38
C PRO A 505 -12.97 11.28 17.12
N PRO A 506 -13.83 12.05 16.43
CA PRO A 506 -15.09 12.53 17.00
C PRO A 506 -16.07 11.36 17.20
N ASP A 507 -17.06 11.52 18.10
CA ASP A 507 -18.01 10.45 18.45
C ASP A 507 -18.70 9.78 17.25
N TRP A 508 -19.05 10.55 16.22
CA TRP A 508 -19.72 10.02 15.02
C TRP A 508 -18.81 9.12 14.16
N ALA A 509 -17.50 9.17 14.36
CA ALA A 509 -16.55 8.35 13.61
C ALA A 509 -16.71 6.86 13.91
N SER A 510 -17.22 6.49 15.09
CA SER A 510 -17.39 5.08 15.47
C SER A 510 -18.45 4.34 14.64
N SER A 511 -19.32 5.06 13.92
CA SER A 511 -20.31 4.48 13.02
C SER A 511 -19.85 4.42 11.55
N LEU A 512 -18.60 4.73 11.25
CA LEU A 512 -18.09 4.69 9.88
C LEU A 512 -17.80 3.25 9.45
N GLU A 513 -18.50 2.80 8.42
CA GLU A 513 -18.19 1.54 7.73
C GLU A 513 -17.37 1.84 6.47
N VAL A 514 -16.18 1.27 6.39
CA VAL A 514 -15.37 1.32 5.17
C VAL A 514 -15.63 0.06 4.37
N SER A 515 -16.22 0.23 3.18
CA SER A 515 -16.50 -0.89 2.29
C SER A 515 -15.56 -0.99 1.10
N CYS A 516 -15.29 -2.24 0.71
CA CYS A 516 -14.75 -2.60 -0.59
C CYS A 516 -15.66 -2.23 -1.76
N SER A 517 -16.86 -1.66 -1.55
CA SER A 517 -17.80 -1.47 -2.65
C SER A 517 -17.20 -0.49 -3.63
N SER A 518 -16.80 -1.07 -4.73
CA SER A 518 -15.96 -0.48 -5.74
C SER A 518 -16.22 -1.25 -7.01
#